data_AF-A0AAN9BKK1-F1
#
_entry.id   AF-A0AAN9BKK1-F1
#
_cell.length_a   1.000
_cell.length_b   1.000
_cell.length_c   1.000
_cell.angle_alpha   90.00
_cell.angle_beta   90.00
_cell.angle_gamma   90.00
#
_symmetry.space_group_name_H-M   'P 1'
#
loop_
_entity.id
_entity.type
_entity.pdbx_description
1 polymer ?
#
loop_
_entity_poly.entity_id
_entity_poly.type
_entity_poly.pdbx_seq_one_letter_code
_entity_poly.pdbx_strand_id
1 'polypeptide(L)'
;MVFVPEPGYYEPGRFGIRLETVVMVEPTNTTHKFGDKQFLRFKPITLVPFEPNLIDYSLLSKRQIEWLSDYHKLTQETIKPLLTTTLAKDWLKARTNSFTDHSTSAAHNTPVTMAMLVMAIASALTFRKSPVCLT
;
A
#
# COMPACT_ATOMS: atom_id res chain seq x y z
N MET A 1 16.87 9.85 -22.75
CA MET A 1 16.27 8.77 -23.57
C MET A 1 15.00 8.29 -22.88
N VAL A 2 13.94 8.03 -23.64
CA VAL A 2 12.63 7.60 -23.12
C VAL A 2 12.32 6.19 -23.63
N PHE A 3 11.75 5.37 -22.77
CA PHE A 3 11.38 3.98 -23.05
C PHE A 3 10.01 3.64 -22.50
N VAL A 4 9.48 2.51 -22.94
CA VAL A 4 8.21 1.95 -22.46
C VAL A 4 8.43 0.50 -22.07
N PRO A 5 8.91 0.18 -20.86
CA PRO A 5 8.83 -1.16 -20.31
C PRO A 5 7.37 -1.61 -20.19
N GLU A 6 7.05 -2.74 -20.82
CA GLU A 6 5.66 -3.23 -20.96
C GLU A 6 5.51 -4.76 -20.80
N PRO A 7 5.98 -5.37 -19.71
CA PRO A 7 5.79 -6.80 -19.49
C PRO A 7 4.30 -7.19 -19.51
N GLY A 8 3.99 -8.35 -20.08
CA GLY A 8 2.63 -8.87 -20.14
C GLY A 8 2.55 -10.39 -20.26
N TYR A 9 1.36 -10.92 -19.97
CA TYR A 9 0.99 -12.33 -20.05
C TYR A 9 -0.39 -12.44 -20.68
N TYR A 10 -0.61 -13.44 -21.54
CA TYR A 10 -1.86 -13.65 -22.24
C TYR A 10 -2.24 -15.13 -22.22
N GLU A 11 -3.44 -15.42 -21.73
CA GLU A 11 -4.04 -16.75 -21.67
C GLU A 11 -5.16 -16.83 -22.73
N PRO A 12 -4.97 -17.60 -23.83
CA PRO A 12 -5.94 -17.69 -24.91
C PRO A 12 -7.34 -18.09 -24.43
N GLY A 13 -8.36 -17.38 -24.91
CA GLY A 13 -9.76 -17.64 -24.54
C GLY A 13 -10.12 -17.30 -23.09
N ARG A 14 -9.21 -16.68 -22.32
CA ARG A 14 -9.46 -16.30 -20.92
C ARG A 14 -9.19 -14.82 -20.67
N PHE A 15 -7.92 -14.43 -20.47
CA PHE A 15 -7.56 -13.06 -20.07
C PHE A 15 -6.16 -12.69 -20.54
N GLY A 16 -5.84 -11.40 -20.43
CA GLY A 16 -4.50 -10.87 -20.64
C GLY A 16 -4.20 -9.74 -19.68
N ILE A 17 -2.92 -9.57 -19.36
CA ILE A 17 -2.41 -8.52 -18.47
C ILE A 17 -1.19 -7.90 -19.14
N ARG A 18 -1.12 -6.58 -19.16
CA ARG A 18 0.08 -5.83 -19.56
C ARG A 18 0.26 -4.66 -18.59
N LEU A 19 1.46 -4.50 -18.07
CA LEU A 19 1.85 -3.39 -17.20
C LEU A 19 2.77 -2.48 -17.99
N GLU A 20 2.30 -1.30 -18.37
CA GLU A 20 3.01 -0.39 -19.25
C GLU A 20 3.34 0.91 -18.49
N THR A 21 4.59 1.36 -18.55
CA THR A 21 5.00 2.61 -17.93
C THR A 21 6.01 3.32 -18.80
N VAL A 22 5.76 4.57 -19.14
CA VAL A 22 6.76 5.41 -19.81
C VAL A 22 7.81 5.81 -18.78
N VAL A 23 9.08 5.57 -19.09
CA VAL A 23 10.22 5.89 -18.23
C VAL A 23 11.26 6.73 -18.96
N MET A 24 11.94 7.59 -18.22
CA MET A 24 13.10 8.34 -18.71
C MET A 24 14.37 7.85 -18.02
N VAL A 25 15.45 7.69 -18.79
CA VAL A 25 16.78 7.42 -18.24
C VAL A 25 17.39 8.72 -17.74
N GLU A 26 17.79 8.75 -16.47
CA GLU A 26 18.48 9.87 -15.84
C GLU A 26 19.70 9.41 -15.01
N PRO A 27 20.71 10.28 -14.82
CA PRO A 27 21.82 10.03 -13.90
C PRO A 27 21.34 9.80 -12.47
N THR A 28 22.03 8.91 -11.74
CA THR A 28 21.77 8.68 -10.32
C THR A 28 23.06 8.49 -9.52
N ASN A 29 23.03 8.92 -8.26
CA ASN A 29 24.13 8.72 -7.32
C ASN A 29 23.95 7.39 -6.59
N THR A 30 25.03 6.63 -6.48
CA THR A 30 25.10 5.37 -5.75
C THR A 30 26.11 5.50 -4.61
N THR A 31 25.98 4.67 -3.56
CA THR A 31 26.89 4.65 -2.42
C THR A 31 28.35 4.42 -2.83
N HIS A 32 28.55 3.64 -3.90
CA HIS A 32 29.86 3.34 -4.45
C HIS A 32 29.98 3.88 -5.88
N LYS A 33 31.21 4.23 -6.27
CA LYS A 33 31.56 4.67 -7.63
C LYS A 33 32.48 3.65 -8.29
N PHE A 34 32.38 3.52 -9.61
CA PHE A 34 33.30 2.71 -10.40
C PHE A 34 34.11 3.63 -11.32
N GLY A 35 35.26 4.09 -10.83
CA GLY A 35 36.02 5.18 -11.46
C GLY A 35 35.14 6.41 -11.70
N ASP A 36 35.25 6.98 -12.89
CA ASP A 36 34.48 8.16 -13.32
C ASP A 36 33.15 7.83 -14.01
N LYS A 37 32.70 6.57 -13.96
CA LYS A 37 31.46 6.18 -14.64
C LYS A 37 30.22 6.61 -13.85
N GLN A 38 29.29 7.26 -14.56
CA GLN A 38 27.99 7.66 -14.03
C GLN A 38 27.00 6.49 -14.07
N PHE A 39 26.38 6.19 -12.92
CA PHE A 39 25.25 5.26 -12.87
C PHE A 39 23.96 5.95 -13.34
N LEU A 40 23.07 5.17 -13.95
CA LEU A 40 21.80 5.63 -14.48
C LEU A 40 20.64 4.91 -13.79
N ARG A 41 19.47 5.53 -13.77
CA ARG A 41 18.21 4.92 -13.32
C ARG A 41 17.07 5.26 -14.26
N PHE A 42 15.97 4.51 -14.11
CA PHE A 42 14.69 4.88 -14.70
C PHE A 42 13.89 5.77 -13.75
N LYS A 43 13.38 6.87 -14.28
CA LYS A 43 12.39 7.72 -13.64
C LYS A 43 11.04 7.51 -14.33
N PRO A 44 9.98 7.10 -13.60
CA PRO A 44 8.66 6.95 -14.18
C PRO A 44 8.10 8.32 -14.59
N ILE A 45 7.51 8.37 -15.79
CA ILE A 45 6.73 9.49 -16.29
C ILE A 45 5.24 9.19 -16.12
N THR A 46 4.82 7.96 -16.43
CA THR A 46 3.45 7.51 -16.14
C THR A 46 3.27 7.33 -14.64
N LEU A 47 2.37 8.11 -14.04
CA LEU A 47 2.03 8.06 -12.62
C LEU A 47 0.55 7.66 -12.48
N VAL A 48 0.31 6.35 -12.56
CA VAL A 48 -1.02 5.74 -12.38
C VAL A 48 -0.86 4.60 -11.38
N PRO A 49 -1.72 4.49 -10.35
CA PRO A 49 -1.59 3.43 -9.37
C PRO A 49 -1.71 2.04 -10.02
N PHE A 50 -0.85 1.10 -9.62
CA PHE A 50 -1.13 -0.32 -9.84
C PHE A 50 -2.42 -0.74 -9.16
N GLU A 51 -3.18 -1.65 -9.76
CA GLU A 51 -4.45 -2.14 -9.22
C GLU A 51 -4.21 -3.08 -8.03
N PRO A 52 -4.50 -2.66 -6.77
CA PRO A 52 -4.11 -3.41 -5.59
C PRO A 52 -4.80 -4.77 -5.46
N ASN A 53 -5.99 -4.94 -6.06
CA ASN A 53 -6.73 -6.20 -6.03
C ASN A 53 -6.15 -7.27 -6.97
N LEU A 54 -5.26 -6.89 -7.89
CA LEU A 54 -4.64 -7.78 -8.86
C LEU A 54 -3.19 -8.13 -8.49
N ILE A 55 -2.75 -7.77 -7.28
CA ILE A 55 -1.41 -8.04 -6.78
C ILE A 55 -1.49 -9.11 -5.70
N ASP A 56 -0.83 -10.24 -5.93
CA ASP A 56 -0.54 -11.21 -4.88
C ASP A 56 0.74 -10.79 -4.16
N TYR A 57 0.58 -10.14 -3.00
CA TYR A 57 1.69 -9.63 -2.20
C TYR A 57 2.60 -10.74 -1.64
N SER A 58 2.11 -11.99 -1.54
CA SER A 58 2.93 -13.11 -1.08
C SER A 58 4.07 -13.46 -2.06
N LEU A 59 3.94 -13.04 -3.32
CA LEU A 59 4.96 -13.22 -4.36
C LEU A 59 6.00 -12.09 -4.37
N LEU A 60 5.78 -11.01 -3.60
CA LEU A 60 6.67 -9.85 -3.59
C LEU A 60 7.68 -9.93 -2.45
N SER A 61 8.94 -9.65 -2.77
CA SER A 61 9.95 -9.40 -1.75
C SER A 61 9.66 -8.08 -1.01
N LYS A 62 10.18 -7.95 0.21
CA LYS A 62 10.10 -6.71 1.00
C LYS A 62 10.52 -5.47 0.20
N ARG A 63 11.61 -5.57 -0.56
CA ARG A 63 12.10 -4.47 -1.42
C ARG A 63 11.11 -4.09 -2.52
N GLN A 64 10.38 -5.05 -3.09
CA GLN A 64 9.36 -4.77 -4.10
C GLN A 64 8.12 -4.12 -3.48
N ILE A 65 7.73 -4.51 -2.27
CA ILE A 65 6.66 -3.87 -1.51
C ILE A 65 7.03 -2.42 -1.18
N GLU A 66 8.26 -2.18 -0.71
CA GLU A 66 8.79 -0.83 -0.47
C GLU A 66 8.78 -0.01 -1.75
N TRP A 67 9.26 -0.56 -2.87
CA TRP A 67 9.23 0.12 -4.17
C TRP A 67 7.81 0.49 -4.62
N LEU A 68 6.85 -0.43 -4.45
CA LEU A 68 5.45 -0.19 -4.81
C LEU A 68 4.83 0.91 -3.94
N SER A 69 5.10 0.89 -2.63
CA SER A 69 4.68 1.93 -1.69
C SER A 69 5.26 3.30 -2.05
N ASP A 70 6.56 3.36 -2.36
CA ASP A 70 7.22 4.60 -2.77
C ASP A 70 6.66 5.14 -4.09
N TYR A 71 6.37 4.26 -5.05
CA TYR A 71 5.74 4.64 -6.32
C TYR A 71 4.31 5.19 -6.11
N HIS A 72 3.51 4.55 -5.27
CA HIS A 72 2.16 5.01 -4.90
C HIS A 72 2.21 6.37 -4.18
N LYS A 73 3.17 6.56 -3.27
CA LYS A 73 3.40 7.85 -2.60
C LYS A 73 3.77 8.95 -3.61
N LEU A 74 4.73 8.70 -4.49
CA LEU A 74 5.11 9.63 -5.57
C LEU A 74 3.90 10.00 -6.44
N THR A 75 3.07 9.01 -6.78
CA THR A 75 1.85 9.20 -7.57
C THR A 75 0.86 10.10 -6.83
N GLN A 76 0.61 9.85 -5.54
CA GLN A 76 -0.26 10.71 -4.73
C GLN A 76 0.26 12.15 -4.65
N GLU A 77 1.53 12.32 -4.31
CA GLU A 77 2.15 13.65 -4.14
C GLU A 77 2.11 14.47 -5.43
N THR A 78 2.30 13.82 -6.58
CA THR A 78 2.33 14.49 -7.89
C THR A 78 0.93 14.72 -8.45
N ILE A 79 0.03 13.73 -8.40
CA ILE A 79 -1.25 13.78 -9.10
C ILE A 79 -2.34 14.45 -8.26
N LYS A 80 -2.39 14.21 -6.94
CA LYS A 80 -3.47 14.70 -6.08
C LYS A 80 -3.68 16.23 -6.15
N PRO A 81 -2.64 17.08 -6.20
CA PRO A 81 -2.82 18.53 -6.32
C PRO A 81 -3.44 18.97 -7.65
N LEU A 82 -3.30 18.16 -8.70
CA LEU A 82 -3.81 18.44 -10.05
C LEU A 82 -5.29 18.06 -10.21
N LEU A 83 -5.84 17.28 -9.28
CA LEU A 83 -7.24 16.84 -9.30
C LEU A 83 -8.17 17.93 -8.75
N THR A 84 -9.27 18.18 -9.45
CA THR A 84 -10.26 19.20 -9.06
C THR A 84 -11.38 18.64 -8.20
N THR A 85 -11.81 17.40 -8.44
CA THR A 85 -12.96 16.81 -7.75
C THR A 85 -12.55 15.99 -6.53
N THR A 86 -13.38 16.03 -5.49
CA THR A 86 -13.22 15.17 -4.30
C THR A 86 -13.28 13.69 -4.68
N LEU A 87 -14.19 13.32 -5.59
CA LEU A 87 -14.31 11.96 -6.11
C LEU A 87 -12.99 11.42 -6.68
N ALA A 88 -12.29 12.20 -7.50
CA ALA A 88 -11.02 11.76 -8.08
C ALA A 88 -9.91 11.64 -7.02
N LYS A 89 -9.88 12.55 -6.04
CA LYS A 89 -8.92 12.52 -4.94
C LYS A 89 -9.12 11.30 -4.04
N ASP A 90 -10.37 10.99 -3.72
CA ASP A 90 -10.74 9.83 -2.90
C ASP A 90 -10.45 8.53 -3.63
N TRP A 91 -10.74 8.47 -4.94
CA TRP A 91 -10.36 7.34 -5.78
C TRP A 91 -8.85 7.12 -5.78
N LEU A 92 -8.06 8.18 -6.01
CA LEU A 92 -6.60 8.07 -6.03
C LEU A 92 -6.07 7.55 -4.70
N LYS A 93 -6.56 8.11 -3.58
CA LYS A 93 -6.19 7.68 -2.23
C LYS A 93 -6.54 6.20 -2.01
N ALA A 94 -7.75 5.78 -2.37
CA ALA A 94 -8.20 4.40 -2.20
C ALA A 94 -7.30 3.39 -2.96
N ARG A 95 -6.78 3.77 -4.13
CA ARG A 95 -5.89 2.92 -4.95
C ARG A 95 -4.41 2.96 -4.57
N THR A 96 -4.03 3.84 -3.66
CA THR A 96 -2.62 4.07 -3.27
C THR A 96 -2.39 3.97 -1.77
N ASN A 97 -3.38 3.44 -1.03
CA ASN A 97 -3.24 3.22 0.41
C ASN A 97 -2.13 2.20 0.69
N SER A 98 -1.37 2.45 1.76
CA SER A 98 -0.28 1.57 2.20
C SER A 98 -0.79 0.17 2.50
N PHE A 99 -0.04 -0.82 2.04
CA PHE A 99 -0.35 -2.23 2.25
C PHE A 99 -0.09 -2.59 3.71
N THR A 100 -1.13 -2.98 4.44
CA THR A 100 -0.96 -3.65 5.72
C THR A 100 -0.62 -5.11 5.44
N ASP A 101 0.54 -5.55 5.91
CA ASP A 101 0.97 -6.94 5.84
C ASP A 101 -0.14 -7.87 6.37
N HIS A 102 -0.86 -8.55 5.48
CA HIS A 102 -1.79 -9.62 5.88
C HIS A 102 -1.03 -10.86 6.40
N SER A 103 0.30 -10.85 6.32
CA SER A 103 1.22 -11.86 6.86
C SER A 103 1.32 -11.83 8.41
N THR A 104 0.70 -10.86 9.10
CA THR A 104 0.59 -10.83 10.57
C THR A 104 -0.84 -10.74 11.10
N SER A 105 -1.82 -11.35 10.39
CA SER A 105 -3.14 -11.67 10.98
C SER A 105 -3.31 -13.18 11.24
N ALA A 106 -2.25 -13.83 11.72
CA ALA A 106 -2.39 -14.98 12.60
C ALA A 106 -2.07 -14.50 14.02
N ALA A 107 -2.83 -13.52 14.51
CA ALA A 107 -2.81 -13.16 15.92
C ALA A 107 -3.28 -14.39 16.69
N HIS A 108 -2.34 -15.01 17.37
CA HIS A 108 -2.49 -16.10 18.31
C HIS A 108 -3.74 -15.83 19.18
N ASN A 109 -4.80 -16.62 19.01
CA ASN A 109 -5.90 -16.70 19.97
C ASN A 109 -5.34 -17.32 21.25
N THR A 110 -4.65 -16.49 22.05
CA THR A 110 -4.27 -16.86 23.40
C THR A 110 -5.47 -16.60 24.31
N PRO A 111 -5.77 -17.51 25.25
CA PRO A 111 -6.93 -17.38 26.15
C PRO A 111 -6.88 -16.13 27.06
N VAL A 112 -5.75 -15.41 27.08
CA VAL A 112 -5.50 -14.25 27.94
C VAL A 112 -6.28 -13.01 27.46
N THR A 113 -6.43 -12.80 26.15
CA THR A 113 -7.12 -11.60 25.60
C THR A 113 -8.65 -11.66 25.75
N MET A 114 -9.25 -12.87 25.75
CA MET A 114 -10.68 -13.03 26.01
C MET A 114 -11.03 -12.86 27.50
N ALA A 115 -10.17 -13.34 28.41
CA ALA A 115 -10.41 -13.20 29.85
C ALA A 115 -10.42 -11.72 30.32
N MET A 116 -9.55 -10.89 29.73
CA MET A 116 -9.52 -9.44 30.00
C MET A 116 -10.81 -8.73 29.56
N LEU A 117 -11.38 -9.12 28.42
CA LEU A 117 -12.61 -8.51 27.90
C LEU A 117 -13.84 -8.91 28.74
N VAL A 118 -13.90 -10.17 29.19
CA VAL A 118 -15.01 -10.67 30.04
C VAL A 118 -14.98 -10.03 31.43
N MET A 119 -13.80 -9.82 32.02
CA MET A 119 -13.65 -9.14 33.32
C MET A 119 -14.07 -7.66 33.24
N ALA A 120 -13.71 -6.94 32.18
CA ALA A 120 -14.10 -5.54 32.01
C ALA A 120 -15.62 -5.34 31.87
N ILE A 121 -16.30 -6.27 31.17
CA ILE A 121 -17.76 -6.22 31.00
C ILE A 121 -18.49 -6.57 32.32
N ALA A 122 -17.95 -7.52 33.10
CA ALA A 122 -18.51 -7.87 34.42
C ALA A 122 -18.41 -6.72 35.44
N SER A 123 -17.33 -5.94 35.42
CA SER A 123 -17.18 -4.74 36.27
C SER A 123 -18.12 -3.60 35.86
N ALA A 124 -18.43 -3.47 34.56
CA ALA A 124 -19.38 -2.48 34.07
C ALA A 124 -20.85 -2.81 34.42
N LEU A 125 -21.20 -4.11 34.47
CA LEU A 125 -22.55 -4.57 34.81
C LEU A 125 -22.84 -4.53 36.32
N THR A 126 -21.82 -4.60 37.17
CA THR A 126 -21.97 -4.48 38.63
C THR A 126 -22.10 -3.03 39.12
N PHE A 127 -21.69 -2.03 38.33
CA PHE A 127 -21.76 -0.61 38.74
C PHE A 127 -23.14 0.05 38.52
N ARG A 128 -24.12 -0.64 37.91
CA ARG A 128 -25.43 -0.04 37.58
C ARG A 128 -26.57 -0.31 38.56
N LYS A 129 -26.28 -0.76 39.79
CA LYS A 129 -27.27 -0.83 40.87
C LYS A 129 -26.80 -0.06 42.10
N SER A 130 -27.07 1.24 42.13
CA SER A 130 -27.31 1.96 43.38
C SER A 130 -28.65 2.68 43.25
N PRO A 131 -29.60 2.48 44.20
CA PRO A 131 -30.88 3.15 44.14
C PRO A 131 -30.76 4.61 44.59
N VAL A 132 -31.48 5.46 43.87
CA VAL A 132 -31.71 6.87 44.14
C VAL A 132 -32.37 7.01 45.52
N CYS A 133 -31.74 7.79 46.41
CA CYS A 133 -32.37 8.30 47.63
C CYS A 133 -33.13 9.58 47.27
N LEU A 134 -34.45 9.57 47.44
CA LEU A 134 -35.32 10.75 47.35
C LEU A 134 -36.19 10.78 48.60
N THR A 135 -35.97 11.84 49.40
CA THR A 135 -36.72 12.34 50.58
C THR A 135 -36.90 11.41 51.77
#